data_AF-T0N4D6-F1
#
_entry.id   AF-T0N4D6-F1
#
_cell.length_a   1.000
_cell.length_b   1.000
_cell.length_c   1.000
_cell.angle_alpha   90.00
_cell.angle_beta   90.00
_cell.angle_gamma   90.00
#
_symmetry.space_group_name_H-M   'P 1'
#
loop_
_entity.id
_entity.type
_entity.pdbx_description
1 polymer ?
#
loop_
_entity_poly.entity_id
_entity_poly.type
_entity_poly.pdbx_seq_one_letter_code
_entity_poly.pdbx_strand_id
1 'polypeptide(L)' 'MKPILSKTLFGMGTILLVCFFGGLVYIHYDYYTNTLPSYSSYPISVPIIIHGVIFLFPSILCFIISRVLKSK' A
#
# COMPACT_ATOMS: atom_id res chain seq x y z
N MET A 1 22.87 12.32 9.95
CA MET A 1 22.19 11.77 8.75
C MET A 1 21.33 10.54 9.05
N LYS A 2 21.85 9.47 9.69
CA LYS A 2 21.07 8.26 10.05
C LYS A 2 19.71 8.49 10.74
N PRO A 3 19.56 9.40 11.74
CA PRO A 3 18.26 9.60 12.40
C PRO A 3 17.25 10.33 11.52
N ILE A 4 17.71 11.20 10.61
CA ILE A 4 16.85 11.90 9.66
C ILE A 4 16.33 10.88 8.63
N LEU A 5 17.22 10.06 8.06
CA LEU A 5 16.84 9.00 7.11
C LEU A 5 15.87 7.99 7.71
N SER A 6 16.09 7.54 8.95
CA SER A 6 15.19 6.61 9.64
C SER A 6 13.78 7.21 9.83
N LYS A 7 13.69 8.48 10.25
CA LYS A 7 12.40 9.20 10.39
C LYS A 7 11.70 9.38 9.03
N THR A 8 12.44 9.75 7.98
CA THR A 8 11.89 9.91 6.63
C THR A 8 11.32 8.60 6.09
N LEU A 9 12.07 7.50 6.21
CA LEU A 9 11.60 6.18 5.78
C LEU A 9 10.38 5.70 6.56
N PHE A 10 10.33 5.99 7.86
CA PHE A 10 9.15 5.69 8.67
C PHE A 10 7.93 6.45 8.15
N GLY A 11 8.07 7.76 7.91
CA GLY A 11 7.00 8.60 7.37
C GLY A 11 6.52 8.14 5.99
N MET A 12 7.45 7.84 5.07
CA MET A 12 7.11 7.27 3.76
C MET A 12 6.37 5.94 3.89
N GLY A 13 6.84 5.04 4.76
CA GLY A 13 6.17 3.77 5.03
C GLY A 13 4.73 3.96 5.50
N THR A 14 4.47 4.92 6.39
CA THR A 14 3.13 5.25 6.87
C THR A 14 2.24 5.80 5.76
N ILE A 15 2.75 6.71 4.91
CA ILE A 15 1.99 7.26 3.78
C ILE A 15 1.59 6.14 2.81
N LEU A 16 2.55 5.29 2.44
CA LEU A 16 2.30 4.14 1.56
C LEU A 16 1.28 3.17 2.15
N LEU A 17 1.31 2.95 3.47
CA LEU A 17 0.35 2.10 4.16
C LEU A 17 -1.07 2.69 4.12
N VAL A 18 -1.20 4.00 4.29
CA VAL A 18 -2.49 4.69 4.15
C VAL A 18 -3.00 4.59 2.71
N CYS A 19 -2.13 4.77 1.71
CA CYS A 19 -2.49 4.57 0.29
C CYS A 19 -2.93 3.12 0.01
N PHE A 20 -2.29 2.14 0.66
CA PHE A 20 -2.70 0.74 0.55
C PHE A 20 -4.14 0.55 1.06
N PHE A 21 -4.43 0.94 2.31
CA PHE A 21 -5.78 0.77 2.87
C PHE A 21 -6.84 1.59 2.13
N GLY A 22 -6.53 2.85 1.79
CA GLY A 22 -7.45 3.70 1.03
C GLY A 22 -7.79 3.11 -0.34
N GLY A 23 -6.80 2.57 -1.05
CA GLY A 23 -7.06 1.94 -2.34
C GLY A 23 -7.80 0.59 -2.23
N LEU A 24 -7.65 -0.17 -1.14
CA LEU A 24 -8.49 -1.36 -0.91
C LEU A 24 -9.97 -0.97 -0.75
N VAL A 25 -10.25 0.08 0.02
CA VAL A 25 -11.62 0.61 0.19
C VAL A 25 -12.16 1.09 -1.16
N TYR A 26 -11.35 1.81 -1.95
CA TYR A 26 -11.75 2.27 -3.28
C TYR A 26 -12.06 1.10 -4.23
N ILE A 27 -11.16 0.11 -4.34
CA ILE A 27 -11.35 -1.06 -5.20
C ILE A 27 -12.60 -1.84 -4.79
N HIS A 28 -12.80 -2.03 -3.49
CA HIS A 28 -13.99 -2.71 -2.97
C HIS A 28 -15.26 -1.93 -3.32
N TYR A 29 -15.31 -0.64 -3.00
CA TYR A 29 -16.47 0.19 -3.28
C TYR A 29 -16.78 0.20 -4.78
N ASP A 30 -15.81 0.52 -5.62
CA ASP A 30 -15.98 0.57 -7.07
C ASP A 30 -16.48 -0.75 -7.65
N TYR A 31 -15.91 -1.88 -7.22
CA TYR A 31 -16.35 -3.21 -7.66
C TYR A 31 -17.83 -3.47 -7.33
N TYR A 32 -18.26 -3.17 -6.10
CA TYR A 32 -19.65 -3.47 -5.69
C TYR A 32 -20.67 -2.41 -6.11
N THR A 33 -20.28 -1.14 -6.28
CA THR A 33 -21.22 -0.06 -6.61
C THR A 33 -21.30 0.27 -8.09
N ASN A 34 -20.19 0.19 -8.83
CA ASN A 34 -20.14 0.61 -10.24
C ASN A 34 -20.12 -0.57 -11.23
N THR A 35 -19.85 -1.80 -10.79
CA THR A 35 -19.52 -2.91 -11.72
C THR A 35 -20.50 -4.10 -11.77
N LEU A 36 -21.78 -3.90 -11.45
CA LEU A 36 -22.79 -4.96 -11.60
C LEU A 36 -23.06 -5.45 -13.05
N PRO A 37 -22.75 -4.72 -14.14
CA PRO A 37 -22.81 -5.32 -15.48
C PRO A 37 -21.52 -5.27 -16.33
N SER A 38 -20.51 -4.44 -16.02
CA SER A 38 -19.41 -4.15 -16.98
C SER A 38 -18.08 -4.87 -16.75
N TYR A 39 -17.84 -5.43 -15.55
CA TYR A 39 -16.58 -6.13 -15.22
C TYR A 39 -16.79 -7.61 -14.85
N SER A 40 -17.90 -8.24 -15.27
CA SER A 40 -18.16 -9.67 -14.99
C SER A 40 -17.06 -10.62 -15.52
N SER A 41 -16.14 -10.11 -16.34
CA SER A 41 -15.00 -10.83 -16.91
C SER A 41 -13.64 -10.59 -16.20
N TYR A 42 -13.54 -9.63 -15.26
CA TYR A 42 -12.26 -9.27 -14.61
C TYR A 42 -12.30 -9.52 -13.10
N PRO A 43 -11.52 -10.48 -12.57
CA PRO A 43 -11.60 -10.83 -11.16
C PRO A 43 -10.98 -9.73 -10.28
N ILE A 44 -11.70 -9.36 -9.21
CA ILE A 44 -11.29 -8.35 -8.21
C ILE A 44 -9.92 -8.65 -7.58
N SER A 45 -9.47 -9.91 -7.62
CA SER A 45 -8.16 -10.32 -7.14
C SER A 45 -7.01 -9.63 -7.88
N VAL A 46 -7.14 -9.35 -9.18
CA VAL A 46 -6.07 -8.74 -9.97
C VAL A 46 -5.75 -7.31 -9.51
N PRO A 47 -6.73 -6.38 -9.42
CA PRO A 47 -6.45 -5.02 -8.93
C PRO A 47 -5.98 -5.03 -7.48
N ILE A 48 -6.49 -5.93 -6.63
CA ILE A 48 -6.02 -6.08 -5.25
C ILE A 48 -4.54 -6.48 -5.21
N ILE A 49 -4.13 -7.45 -6.03
CA ILE A 49 -2.73 -7.92 -6.10
C ILE A 49 -1.82 -6.79 -6.58
N ILE A 50 -2.17 -6.12 -7.68
CA ILE A 50 -1.37 -5.01 -8.23
C ILE A 50 -1.23 -3.89 -7.20
N HIS A 51 -2.33 -3.52 -6.55
CA HIS A 51 -2.34 -2.50 -5.51
C HIS A 51 -1.47 -2.89 -4.30
N GLY A 52 -1.53 -4.16 -3.89
CA GLY A 52 -0.66 -4.70 -2.83
C GLY A 52 0.82 -4.63 -3.19
N VAL A 53 1.21 -5.00 -4.41
CA VAL A 53 2.61 -4.94 -4.86
C VAL A 53 3.14 -3.51 -4.88
N ILE A 54 2.32 -2.54 -5.29
CA ILE A 54 2.73 -1.13 -5.42
C ILE A 54 2.84 -0.43 -4.06
N PHE A 55 1.97 -0.74 -3.08
CA PHE A 55 1.89 0.02 -1.83
C PHE A 55 2.32 -0.77 -0.59
N LEU A 56 1.88 -2.02 -0.43
CA LEU A 56 2.14 -2.80 0.78
C LEU A 56 3.60 -3.22 0.89
N PHE A 57 4.16 -3.80 -0.17
CA PHE A 57 5.55 -4.26 -0.18
C PHE A 57 6.54 -3.10 0.07
N PRO A 58 6.45 -1.97 -0.65
CA PRO A 58 7.32 -0.82 -0.39
C PRO A 58 7.15 -0.22 1.00
N SER A 59 5.92 -0.20 1.55
CA SER A 59 5.66 0.25 2.92
C SER A 59 6.40 -0.61 3.95
N ILE A 60 6.26 -1.94 3.85
CA ILE A 60 6.94 -2.90 4.76
C ILE A 60 8.46 -2.71 4.68
N LEU A 61 9.00 -2.58 3.47
CA LEU A 61 10.44 -2.39 3.26
C LEU A 61 10.94 -1.08 3.90
N CYS A 62 10.19 0.02 3.75
CA CYS A 62 10.50 1.29 4.42
C CYS A 62 10.53 1.16 5.94
N PHE A 63 9.57 0.44 6.54
CA PHE A 63 9.54 0.22 7.98
C PHE A 63 10.70 -0.65 8.48
N ILE A 64 11.03 -1.73 7.77
CA ILE A 64 12.16 -2.60 8.12
C ILE A 64 13.47 -1.80 8.11
N ILE A 65 13.73 -1.07 7.02
CA ILE A 65 14.96 -0.27 6.90
C ILE A 65 15.00 0.82 7.96
N SER A 66 13.87 1.52 8.20
CA SER A 66 13.77 2.52 9.26
C SER A 66 14.13 1.96 10.64
N ARG A 67 13.62 0.76 10.98
CA ARG A 67 13.90 0.05 12.24
C ARG A 67 15.38 -0.36 12.34
N VAL A 68 15.94 -0.93 11.28
CA VAL A 68 17.35 -1.32 11.24
C VAL A 68 18.27 -0.10 11.42
N LEU A 69 17.96 1.02 10.78
CA LEU A 69 18.71 2.28 10.91
C LEU A 69 18.58 2.93 12.29
N LYS A 70 17.49 2.68 13.01
CA LYS A 70 17.29 3.19 14.39
C LYS A 70 17.99 2.32 15.43
N SER A 71 18.18 1.03 15.15
CA SER A 71 18.81 0.07 16.07
C SER A 71 20.34 0.09 16.03
N LYS A 72 20.96 0.78 15.05
CA LYS A 72 22.41 0.94 14.87
C LYS A 72 22.84 2.38 15.13
#